data_AF-A0A841T5D7-F1
#
_entry.id   AF-A0A841T5D7-F1
#
_cell.length_a   1.000
_cell.length_b   1.000
_cell.length_c   1.000
_cell.angle_alpha   90.00
_cell.angle_beta   90.00
_cell.angle_gamma   90.00
#
_symmetry.space_group_name_H-M   'P 1'
#
loop_
_entity.id
_entity.type
_entity.pdbx_description
1 polymer ?
#
loop_
_entity_poly.entity_id
_entity_poly.type
_entity_poly.pdbx_seq_one_letter_code
_entity_poly.pdbx_strand_id
1 'polypeptide(L)'
;MPMWRKATFWLALASAAICFCDYLGSGLANMILVRLNPLIDTIKFAEPFQGWIVDIDAARNEPNSSLIHLRLPAYWIHFASFALAGIAIDGIIHSIKKRKQP
;
A
#
# COMPACT_ATOMS: atom_id res chain seq x y z
N MET A 1 -4.54 23.72 -6.37
CA MET A 1 -5.38 23.09 -5.31
C MET A 1 -4.53 22.96 -4.06
N PRO A 2 -5.05 23.34 -2.88
CA PRO A 2 -4.36 23.11 -1.60
C PRO A 2 -4.06 21.62 -1.39
N MET A 3 -2.98 21.31 -0.66
CA MET A 3 -2.46 19.95 -0.51
C MET A 3 -3.48 18.99 0.12
N TRP A 4 -4.24 19.44 1.11
CA TRP A 4 -5.33 18.68 1.75
C TRP A 4 -6.54 18.40 0.84
N ARG A 5 -6.61 18.94 -0.38
CA ARG A 5 -7.68 18.63 -1.36
C ARG A 5 -7.26 17.58 -2.38
N LYS A 6 -5.99 17.14 -2.35
CA LYS A 6 -5.44 16.18 -3.29
C LYS A 6 -5.69 14.75 -2.79
N ALA A 7 -6.18 13.89 -3.67
CA ALA A 7 -6.33 12.46 -3.37
C ALA A 7 -4.97 11.83 -3.05
N THR A 8 -3.90 12.25 -3.74
CA THR A 8 -2.51 11.83 -3.45
C THR A 8 -2.14 12.03 -1.99
N PHE A 9 -2.49 13.18 -1.41
CA PHE A 9 -2.13 13.48 -0.02
C PHE A 9 -2.84 12.53 0.94
N TRP A 10 -4.15 12.36 0.81
CA TRP A 10 -4.92 11.50 1.70
C TRP A 10 -4.57 10.02 1.56
N LEU A 11 -4.34 9.54 0.34
CA LEU A 11 -3.94 8.15 0.11
C LEU A 11 -2.52 7.87 0.64
N ALA A 12 -1.58 8.79 0.44
CA ALA A 12 -0.24 8.67 1.02
C ALA A 12 -0.28 8.70 2.56
N LEU A 13 -1.09 9.59 3.15
CA LEU A 13 -1.25 9.68 4.60
C LEU A 13 -1.87 8.41 5.20
N ALA A 14 -2.94 7.90 4.58
CA ALA A 14 -3.58 6.65 5.00
C ALA A 14 -2.61 5.48 4.90
N SER A 15 -1.85 5.39 3.80
CA SER A 15 -0.84 4.36 3.59
C SER A 15 0.26 4.43 4.64
N ALA A 16 0.78 5.62 4.94
CA ALA A 16 1.78 5.81 5.99
C ALA A 16 1.26 5.40 7.38
N ALA A 17 0.01 5.75 7.70
CA ALA A 17 -0.63 5.35 8.96
C ALA A 17 -0.77 3.83 9.06
N ILE A 18 -1.16 3.14 7.98
CA ILE A 18 -1.26 1.67 7.94
C ILE A 18 0.13 1.05 8.17
N CYS A 19 1.16 1.51 7.45
CA CYS A 19 2.53 1.03 7.64
C CYS A 19 3.03 1.25 9.07
N PHE A 20 2.73 2.40 9.68
CA PHE A 20 3.13 2.70 11.05
C PHE A 20 2.39 1.83 12.08
N CYS A 21 1.08 1.64 11.93
CA CYS A 21 0.29 0.74 12.77
C CYS A 21 0.75 -0.72 12.67
N ASP A 22 1.25 -1.13 11.52
CA ASP A 22 1.82 -2.47 11.34
C ASP A 22 3.19 -2.60 12.01
N TYR A 23 4.05 -1.59 11.83
CA TYR A 23 5.35 -1.53 12.49
C TYR A 23 5.23 -1.58 14.02
N LEU A 24 4.17 -1.00 14.59
CA LEU A 24 3.86 -1.07 16.02
C LEU A 24 3.29 -2.43 16.47
N GLY A 25 3.14 -3.40 15.57
CA GLY A 25 2.73 -4.78 15.90
C GLY A 25 1.22 -4.97 16.08
N SER A 26 0.38 -4.12 15.49
CA SER A 26 -1.08 -4.22 15.68
C SER A 26 -1.71 -5.48 15.03
N GLY A 27 -0.99 -6.18 14.15
CA GLY A 27 -1.41 -7.41 13.44
C GLY A 27 -2.57 -7.25 12.45
N LEU A 28 -3.48 -6.31 12.70
CA LEU A 28 -4.57 -5.87 11.84
C LEU A 28 -4.06 -5.19 10.58
N ALA A 29 -3.00 -4.39 10.71
CA ALA A 29 -2.47 -3.61 9.60
C ALA A 29 -1.85 -4.52 8.53
N ASN A 30 -1.25 -5.65 8.90
CA ASN A 30 -0.72 -6.64 7.99
C ASN A 30 -1.82 -7.22 7.06
N MET A 31 -2.99 -7.52 7.62
CA MET A 31 -4.16 -7.94 6.85
C MET A 31 -4.62 -6.86 5.87
N ILE A 32 -4.62 -5.59 6.30
CA ILE A 32 -5.00 -4.43 5.50
C ILE A 32 -3.95 -4.19 4.38
N LEU A 33 -2.67 -4.23 4.69
CA LEU A 33 -1.54 -4.06 3.77
C LEU A 33 -1.57 -5.09 2.66
N VAL A 34 -1.82 -6.34 3.01
CA VAL A 34 -1.86 -7.46 2.07
C VAL A 34 -3.17 -7.48 1.28
N ARG A 35 -4.34 -7.39 1.93
CA ARG A 35 -5.63 -7.53 1.23
C ARG A 35 -6.08 -6.29 0.45
N LEU A 36 -5.76 -5.09 0.92
CA LEU A 36 -6.20 -3.85 0.25
C LEU A 36 -5.22 -3.34 -0.80
N ASN A 37 -4.01 -3.90 -0.84
CA ASN A 37 -3.09 -3.61 -1.92
C ASN A 37 -3.09 -4.75 -2.95
N PRO A 38 -3.88 -4.63 -4.03
CA PRO A 38 -3.98 -5.70 -5.03
C PRO A 38 -2.63 -6.01 -5.68
N LEU A 39 -1.71 -5.04 -5.73
CA LEU A 39 -0.37 -5.27 -6.26
C LEU A 39 0.41 -6.23 -5.35
N ILE A 40 0.49 -5.93 -4.04
CA ILE A 40 1.17 -6.79 -3.06
C ILE A 40 0.51 -8.16 -2.99
N ASP A 41 -0.83 -8.22 -2.97
CA ASP A 41 -1.56 -9.48 -2.93
C ASP A 41 -1.19 -10.40 -4.09
N THR A 42 -0.97 -9.82 -5.28
CA THR A 42 -0.59 -10.55 -6.49
C THR A 42 0.88 -10.99 -6.48
N ILE A 43 1.80 -10.15 -5.99
CA ILE A 43 3.25 -10.42 -6.14
C ILE A 43 3.90 -11.06 -4.91
N LYS A 44 3.25 -11.08 -3.75
CA LYS A 44 3.84 -11.55 -2.47
C LYS A 44 4.32 -13.00 -2.48
N PHE A 45 3.77 -13.84 -3.34
CA PHE A 45 4.16 -15.25 -3.51
C PHE A 45 4.76 -15.54 -4.89
N ALA A 46 4.98 -14.52 -5.71
CA ALA A 46 5.61 -14.67 -7.01
C ALA A 46 7.14 -14.55 -6.86
N GLU A 47 7.88 -15.46 -7.48
CA GLU A 47 9.33 -15.24 -7.67
C GLU A 47 9.57 -14.11 -8.69
N PRO A 48 10.63 -13.29 -8.51
CA PRO A 48 11.64 -13.32 -7.44
C PRO A 48 11.27 -12.50 -6.19
N PHE A 49 10.06 -11.93 -6.14
CA PHE A 49 9.67 -10.92 -5.16
C PHE A 49 9.30 -11.49 -3.78
N GLN A 50 8.99 -12.78 -3.71
CA GLN A 50 8.56 -13.45 -2.48
C GLN A 50 9.52 -13.21 -1.32
N GLY A 51 10.83 -13.40 -1.52
CA GLY A 51 11.85 -13.19 -0.47
C GLY A 51 12.11 -11.72 -0.10
N TRP A 52 11.61 -10.77 -0.88
CA TRP A 52 11.73 -9.34 -0.58
C TRP A 52 10.51 -8.79 0.14
N ILE A 53 9.37 -9.47 0.02
CA ILE A 53 8.08 -9.00 0.53
C ILE A 53 7.75 -9.72 1.84
N VAL A 54 7.95 -11.04 1.86
CA VAL A 54 7.55 -11.91 2.96
C VAL A 54 8.77 -12.51 3.61
N ASP A 55 8.79 -12.54 4.94
CA ASP A 55 9.78 -13.35 5.64
C ASP A 55 9.39 -14.83 5.57
N ILE A 56 10.02 -15.56 4.65
CA ILE A 56 9.62 -16.95 4.31
C ILE A 56 9.83 -17.89 5.50
N ASP A 57 10.88 -17.69 6.29
CA ASP A 57 11.17 -18.54 7.45
C ASP A 57 10.13 -18.38 8.56
N ALA A 58 9.60 -17.16 8.74
CA ALA A 58 8.46 -16.90 9.61
C ALA A 58 7.14 -17.43 9.01
N ALA A 59 6.92 -17.20 7.71
CA ALA A 59 5.72 -17.60 6.99
C ALA A 59 5.49 -19.12 6.95
N ARG A 60 6.57 -19.91 6.90
CA ARG A 60 6.50 -21.37 6.81
C ARG A 60 6.07 -22.03 8.13
N ASN A 61 6.32 -21.34 9.25
CA ASN A 61 6.02 -21.82 10.59
C ASN A 61 4.74 -21.20 11.18
N GLU A 62 4.16 -20.18 10.54
CA GLU A 62 2.96 -19.50 11.00
C GLU A 62 1.72 -19.88 10.16
N PRO A 63 0.74 -20.60 10.75
CA PRO A 63 -0.50 -20.94 10.05
C PRO A 63 -1.41 -19.73 9.80
N ASN A 64 -1.17 -18.60 10.48
CA ASN A 64 -1.92 -17.37 10.32
C ASN A 64 -1.16 -16.35 9.49
N SER A 65 -1.69 -16.03 8.31
CA SER A 65 -1.13 -15.00 7.42
C SER A 65 -1.07 -13.59 8.02
N SER A 66 -1.81 -13.33 9.11
CA SER A 66 -1.75 -12.07 9.87
C SER A 66 -0.50 -11.92 10.73
N LEU A 67 0.15 -13.04 11.09
CA LEU A 67 1.37 -13.08 11.91
C LEU A 67 2.64 -13.08 11.05
N ILE A 68 2.51 -13.13 9.73
CA ILE A 68 3.63 -13.16 8.81
C ILE A 68 4.21 -11.76 8.67
N HIS A 69 5.36 -11.50 9.29
CA HIS A 69 6.01 -10.20 9.18
C HIS A 69 6.37 -9.86 7.72
N LEU A 70 5.91 -8.69 7.28
CA LEU A 70 6.32 -8.10 6.01
C LEU A 70 7.71 -7.49 6.15
N ARG A 71 8.51 -7.61 5.10
CA ARG A 71 9.82 -6.97 5.03
C ARG A 71 9.68 -5.51 4.62
N LEU A 72 10.69 -4.69 4.92
CA LEU A 72 10.74 -3.26 4.59
C LEU A 72 10.26 -2.96 3.15
N PRO A 73 10.68 -3.70 2.09
CA PRO A 73 10.26 -3.43 0.72
C PRO A 73 8.74 -3.49 0.50
N ALA A 74 8.01 -4.31 1.24
CA ALA A 74 6.55 -4.38 1.13
C ALA A 74 5.89 -3.06 1.52
N TYR A 75 6.37 -2.39 2.57
CA TYR A 75 5.87 -1.09 3.00
C TYR A 75 6.14 0.00 1.95
N TRP A 76 7.33 -0.04 1.32
CA TRP A 76 7.67 0.87 0.23
C TRP A 76 6.76 0.67 -0.98
N ILE A 77 6.53 -0.58 -1.38
CA ILE A 77 5.61 -0.93 -2.46
C ILE A 77 4.19 -0.46 -2.12
N HIS A 78 3.77 -0.65 -0.86
CA HIS A 78 2.45 -0.22 -0.40
C HIS A 78 2.26 1.29 -0.47
N PHE A 79 3.23 2.03 0.03
CA PHE A 79 3.23 3.49 -0.04
C PHE A 79 3.25 3.99 -1.48
N ALA A 80 4.14 3.43 -2.31
CA ALA A 80 4.26 3.82 -3.71
C ALA A 80 2.97 3.57 -4.50
N SER A 81 2.33 2.42 -4.32
CA SER A 81 1.09 2.10 -5.05
C SER A 81 -0.06 3.04 -4.65
N PHE A 82 -0.20 3.39 -3.37
CA PHE A 82 -1.21 4.33 -2.90
C PHE A 82 -0.93 5.76 -3.37
N ALA A 83 0.33 6.19 -3.35
CA ALA A 83 0.74 7.49 -3.87
C ALA A 83 0.46 7.60 -5.37
N LEU A 84 0.82 6.57 -6.16
CA LEU A 84 0.55 6.52 -7.60
C LEU A 84 -0.94 6.51 -7.91
N ALA A 85 -1.74 5.74 -7.17
CA ALA A 85 -3.20 5.74 -7.30
C ALA A 85 -3.78 7.14 -7.05
N GLY A 86 -3.30 7.84 -6.03
CA GLY A 86 -3.71 9.21 -5.76
C GLY A 86 -3.29 10.20 -6.84
N ILE A 87 -2.08 10.05 -7.41
CA ILE A 87 -1.62 10.87 -8.54
C ILE A 87 -2.52 10.66 -9.75
N ALA A 88 -2.88 9.41 -10.04
CA ALA A 88 -3.80 9.07 -11.14
C ALA A 88 -5.17 9.71 -10.94
N ILE A 89 -5.75 9.62 -9.73
CA ILE A 89 -7.03 10.25 -9.39
C ILE A 89 -6.96 11.76 -9.53
N ASP A 90 -5.92 12.40 -8.99
CA ASP A 90 -5.73 13.85 -9.10
C ASP A 90 -5.59 14.28 -10.57
N GLY A 91 -4.88 13.49 -11.39
CA GLY A 91 -4.75 13.70 -12.83
C GLY A 91 -6.06 13.59 -13.60
N ILE A 92 -6.90 12.61 -13.26
CA ILE A 92 -8.25 12.45 -13.83
C ILE A 92 -9.13 13.63 -13.44
N ILE A 93 -9.15 14.01 -12.16
CA ILE A 93 -9.92 15.16 -11.67
C ILE A 93 -9.48 16.45 -12.38
N HIS A 94 -8.17 16.67 -12.52
CA HIS A 94 -7.64 17.84 -13.22
C HIS A 94 -8.09 17.86 -14.69
N SER A 95 -7.99 16.72 -15.38
CA SER A 95 -8.38 16.58 -16.79
C SER A 95 -9.87 16.84 -17.01
N ILE A 96 -10.73 16.32 -16.12
CA ILE A 96 -12.18 16.56 -16.16
C ILE A 96 -12.49 18.04 -15.91
N LYS A 97 -11.82 18.68 -14.95
CA LYS A 97 -12.02 20.10 -14.67
C LYS A 97 -11.60 20.99 -15.83
N LYS A 98 -10.47 20.67 -16.48
CA LYS A 98 -9.98 21.39 -17.65
C LYS A 98 -10.96 21.29 -18.83
N ARG A 99 -11.59 20.12 -19.04
CA ARG A 99 -12.62 19.93 -20.08
C ARG A 99 -13.94 20.66 -19.79
N LYS A 100 -14.21 21.04 -18.54
CA LYS A 100 -15.43 21.75 -18.13
C LYS A 100 -15.29 23.29 -18.12
N GLN A 101 -14.09 23.82 -18.34
CA GLN A 101 -13.88 25.25 -18.53
C GLN A 101 -14.03 25.53 -20.03
N PRO A 102 -14.98 26.38 -20.46
CA PRO A 102 -15.18 26.74 -21.87
C PRO A 102 -13.99 27.53 -22.44
#